data_AF-A0AAW0XNF6-F1
#
_entry.id   AF-A0AAW0XNF6-F1
#
_cell.length_a   1.000
_cell.length_b   1.000
_cell.length_c   1.000
_cell.angle_alpha   90.00
_cell.angle_beta   90.00
_cell.angle_gamma   90.00
#
_symmetry.space_group_name_H-M   'P 1'
#
loop_
_entity.id
_entity.type
_entity.pdbx_description
1 polymer ?
#
loop_
_entity_poly.entity_id
_entity_poly.type
_entity_poly.pdbx_seq_one_letter_code
_entity_poly.pdbx_strand_id
1 'polypeptide(L)'
;ENNDPVVADIYKAGVFLGCTFGAACMYIWAVGILAAGQSSTMTGTYVGQFAMEGFLNLRWKRWQRVLLTRTIAITPTFFIAFYQNITDLTGMNDLLNAVMSLQLPFALIPTLTFTSSQRIMGDFKNGLFTNIIASLLSLVVIGINIWFVIDFLGTILNGQWWAYLLVCVCAILYFSLIVYLTLFLVVAFGFHFCCSLPFISQHLSTATYQLSVGDDTTNLNRSQDISMELNH
;
A
#
# COMPACT_ATOMS: atom_id res chain seq x y z
N GLU A 1 20.86 -23.43 -27.05
CA GLU A 1 20.38 -23.10 -25.70
C GLU A 1 19.91 -21.65 -25.75
N ASN A 2 18.62 -21.42 -25.93
CA ASN A 2 18.08 -20.07 -26.08
C ASN A 2 17.80 -19.52 -24.68
N ASN A 3 18.69 -18.64 -24.19
CA ASN A 3 18.52 -17.86 -22.97
C ASN A 3 17.65 -16.61 -23.21
N ASP A 4 16.67 -16.70 -24.11
CA ASP A 4 15.66 -15.66 -24.22
C ASP A 4 14.71 -15.83 -23.03
N PRO A 5 14.47 -14.79 -22.21
CA PRO A 5 13.51 -14.88 -21.13
C PRO A 5 12.18 -15.32 -21.74
N VAL A 6 11.71 -16.51 -21.35
CA VAL A 6 10.40 -17.01 -21.77
C VAL A 6 9.40 -15.98 -21.27
N VAL A 7 8.89 -15.16 -22.19
CA VAL A 7 7.86 -14.18 -21.88
C VAL A 7 6.67 -14.96 -21.36
N ALA A 8 6.49 -14.91 -20.04
CA ALA A 8 5.45 -15.63 -19.33
C ALA A 8 4.11 -14.99 -19.66
N ASP A 9 3.47 -15.52 -20.69
CA ASP A 9 2.19 -15.05 -21.20
C ASP A 9 1.07 -15.99 -20.71
N ILE A 10 0.01 -15.41 -20.15
CA ILE A 10 -1.17 -16.12 -19.64
C ILE A 10 -1.78 -17.00 -20.75
N TYR A 11 -1.70 -16.56 -22.01
CA TYR A 11 -2.15 -17.33 -23.16
C TYR A 11 -1.27 -18.58 -23.38
N LYS A 12 0.06 -18.42 -23.43
CA LYS A 12 1.00 -19.53 -23.64
C LYS A 12 0.90 -20.56 -22.50
N ALA A 13 0.72 -20.10 -21.27
CA ALA A 13 0.52 -20.98 -20.11
C ALA A 13 -0.72 -21.88 -20.29
N GLY A 14 -1.85 -21.30 -20.71
CA GLY A 14 -3.08 -22.06 -20.95
C GLY A 14 -2.96 -23.09 -22.08
N VAL A 15 -2.30 -22.71 -23.19
CA VAL A 15 -2.03 -23.63 -24.31
C VAL A 15 -1.10 -24.76 -23.89
N PHE A 16 -0.04 -24.45 -23.13
CA PHE A 16 0.88 -25.46 -22.59
C PHE A 16 0.16 -26.49 -21.71
N LEU A 17 -0.66 -26.02 -20.76
CA LEU A 17 -1.50 -26.89 -19.93
C LEU A 17 -2.44 -27.77 -20.77
N GLY A 18 -3.03 -27.20 -21.82
CA GLY A 18 -3.89 -27.94 -22.75
C GLY A 18 -3.14 -29.03 -23.52
N CYS A 19 -1.91 -28.76 -23.97
CA CYS A 19 -1.08 -29.72 -24.68
C CYS A 19 -0.57 -30.85 -23.77
N THR A 20 -0.25 -30.56 -22.51
CA THR A 20 0.31 -31.57 -21.57
C THR A 20 -0.76 -32.43 -20.91
N PHE A 21 -1.89 -31.85 -20.51
CA PHE A 21 -2.91 -32.52 -19.70
C PHE A 21 -4.28 -32.65 -20.38
N GLY A 22 -4.42 -32.12 -21.60
CA GLY A 22 -5.65 -32.18 -22.39
C GLY A 22 -6.55 -30.95 -22.25
N ALA A 23 -7.60 -30.91 -23.07
CA ALA A 23 -8.49 -29.75 -23.20
C ALA A 23 -9.18 -29.33 -21.89
N ALA A 24 -9.47 -30.28 -21.00
CA ALA A 24 -10.10 -30.00 -19.70
C ALA A 24 -9.25 -29.04 -18.84
N CYS A 25 -7.93 -29.21 -18.82
CA CYS A 25 -7.02 -28.35 -18.05
C CYS A 25 -6.94 -26.92 -18.62
N MET A 26 -7.07 -26.76 -19.93
CA MET A 26 -7.16 -25.44 -20.57
C MET A 26 -8.42 -24.69 -20.14
N TYR A 27 -9.58 -25.37 -20.08
CA TYR A 27 -10.82 -24.75 -19.60
C TYR A 27 -10.76 -24.41 -18.12
N ILE A 28 -10.21 -25.29 -17.29
CA ILE A 28 -10.02 -25.03 -15.85
C ILE A 28 -9.10 -23.82 -15.65
N TRP A 29 -8.02 -23.71 -16.42
CA TRP A 29 -7.14 -22.54 -16.40
C TRP A 29 -7.90 -21.26 -16.73
N ALA A 30 -8.67 -21.25 -17.84
CA ALA A 30 -9.45 -20.09 -18.26
C ALA A 30 -10.49 -19.66 -17.21
N VAL A 31 -11.20 -20.62 -16.62
CA VAL A 31 -12.15 -20.36 -15.52
C VAL A 31 -11.42 -19.84 -14.28
N GLY A 32 -10.24 -20.38 -13.97
CA GLY A 32 -9.40 -19.91 -12.86
C GLY A 32 -8.96 -18.46 -13.02
N ILE A 33 -8.50 -18.06 -14.20
CA ILE A 33 -8.14 -16.66 -14.50
C ILE A 33 -9.37 -15.74 -14.38
N LEU A 34 -10.53 -16.17 -14.87
CA LEU A 34 -11.77 -15.41 -14.75
C LEU A 34 -12.18 -15.25 -13.27
N ALA A 35 -12.12 -16.32 -12.49
CA ALA A 35 -12.44 -16.31 -11.06
C ALA A 35 -11.46 -15.43 -10.27
N ALA A 36 -10.16 -15.49 -10.57
CA ALA A 36 -9.15 -14.63 -9.96
C ALA A 36 -9.42 -13.13 -10.23
N GLY A 37 -9.83 -12.78 -11.45
CA GLY A 37 -10.22 -11.41 -11.81
C GLY A 37 -11.44 -10.90 -11.02
N GLN A 38 -12.45 -11.74 -10.81
CA GLN A 38 -13.62 -11.39 -10.00
C GLN A 38 -13.26 -11.18 -8.52
N SER A 39 -12.45 -12.08 -7.97
CA SER A 39 -11.98 -11.98 -6.57
C SER A 39 -11.16 -10.71 -6.32
N SER A 40 -10.25 -10.36 -7.24
CA SER A 40 -9.46 -9.14 -7.16
C SER A 40 -10.32 -7.88 -7.22
N THR A 41 -11.33 -7.85 -8.10
CA THR A 41 -12.29 -6.73 -8.19
C THR A 41 -13.03 -6.53 -6.87
N MET A 42 -13.53 -7.61 -6.26
CA MET A 42 -14.23 -7.54 -4.98
C MET A 42 -13.31 -6.99 -3.88
N THR A 43 -12.13 -7.58 -3.72
CA THR A 43 -11.15 -7.14 -2.71
C THR A 43 -10.76 -5.68 -2.92
N GLY A 44 -10.50 -5.26 -4.15
CA GLY A 44 -10.17 -3.87 -4.49
C GLY A 44 -11.27 -2.88 -4.10
N THR A 45 -12.55 -3.25 -4.28
CA THR A 45 -13.67 -2.36 -3.89
C THR A 45 -13.80 -2.21 -2.38
N TYR A 46 -13.56 -3.27 -1.61
CA TYR A 46 -13.62 -3.21 -0.16
C TYR A 46 -12.42 -2.45 0.42
N VAL A 47 -11.21 -2.74 -0.04
CA VAL A 47 -10.00 -2.00 0.37
C VAL A 47 -10.14 -0.52 0.02
N GLY A 48 -10.60 -0.21 -1.19
CA GLY A 48 -10.86 1.16 -1.62
C GLY A 48 -11.92 1.86 -0.76
N GLN A 49 -12.95 1.13 -0.31
CA GLN A 49 -13.95 1.67 0.59
C GLN A 49 -13.35 2.07 1.95
N PHE A 50 -12.59 1.17 2.58
CA PHE A 50 -11.95 1.45 3.87
C PHE A 50 -10.93 2.58 3.76
N ALA A 51 -10.17 2.63 2.67
CA ALA A 51 -9.22 3.72 2.43
C ALA A 51 -9.93 5.08 2.23
N MET A 52 -10.99 5.14 1.42
CA MET A 52 -11.72 6.39 1.16
C MET A 52 -12.46 6.91 2.39
N GLU A 53 -13.10 6.03 3.16
CA GLU A 53 -13.82 6.42 4.38
C GLU A 53 -12.84 6.73 5.53
N GLY A 54 -11.71 6.01 5.62
CA GLY A 54 -10.69 6.23 6.63
C GLY A 54 -9.85 7.49 6.41
N PHE A 55 -9.35 7.72 5.19
CA PHE A 55 -8.43 8.84 4.92
C PHE A 55 -9.11 10.11 4.41
N LEU A 56 -10.16 9.99 3.60
CA LEU A 56 -10.81 11.14 2.94
C LEU A 56 -12.17 11.47 3.55
N ASN A 57 -12.69 10.64 4.47
CA ASN A 57 -14.06 10.71 5.02
C ASN A 57 -15.14 10.90 3.93
N LEU A 58 -14.90 10.32 2.74
CA LEU A 58 -15.80 10.41 1.57
C LEU A 58 -16.65 9.14 1.45
N ARG A 59 -17.97 9.29 1.53
CA ARG A 59 -18.93 8.19 1.38
C ARG A 59 -19.51 8.15 -0.03
N TRP A 60 -18.91 7.33 -0.90
CA TRP A 60 -19.36 7.11 -2.27
C TRP A 60 -20.21 5.84 -2.44
N LYS A 61 -21.12 5.82 -3.41
CA LYS A 61 -21.88 4.60 -3.73
C LYS A 61 -20.96 3.55 -4.37
N ARG A 62 -21.18 2.25 -4.07
CA ARG A 62 -20.34 1.13 -4.56
C ARG A 62 -20.18 1.13 -6.09
N TRP A 63 -21.26 1.37 -6.83
CA TRP A 63 -21.25 1.40 -8.29
C TRP A 63 -20.36 2.51 -8.88
N GLN A 64 -20.37 3.70 -8.28
CA GLN A 64 -19.52 4.82 -8.72
C GLN A 64 -18.04 4.51 -8.52
N ARG A 65 -17.70 3.89 -7.38
CA ARG A 65 -16.32 3.45 -7.09
C ARG A 65 -15.83 2.43 -8.10
N VAL A 66 -16.65 1.41 -8.39
CA VAL A 66 -16.33 0.35 -9.36
C VAL A 66 -16.14 0.92 -10.77
N LEU A 67 -17.05 1.80 -11.21
CA LEU A 67 -16.91 2.40 -12.53
C LEU A 67 -15.63 3.23 -12.63
N LEU A 68 -15.37 4.09 -11.64
CA LEU A 68 -14.18 4.95 -11.66
C LEU A 68 -12.89 4.13 -11.72
N THR A 69 -12.72 3.14 -10.84
CA THR A 69 -11.49 2.34 -10.79
C THR A 69 -11.31 1.47 -12.03
N ARG A 70 -12.40 0.93 -12.58
CA ARG A 70 -12.33 0.16 -13.84
C ARG A 70 -12.04 1.05 -15.04
N THR A 71 -12.61 2.25 -15.11
CA THR A 71 -12.28 3.20 -16.18
C THR A 71 -10.80 3.56 -16.10
N ILE A 72 -10.30 3.98 -14.93
CA ILE A 72 -8.88 4.33 -14.75
C ILE A 72 -7.95 3.16 -15.11
N ALA A 73 -8.31 1.93 -14.76
CA ALA A 73 -7.51 0.74 -15.08
C ALA A 73 -7.54 0.37 -16.57
N ILE A 74 -8.70 0.50 -17.24
CA ILE A 74 -8.85 0.15 -18.66
C ILE A 74 -8.26 1.22 -19.58
N THR A 75 -8.30 2.49 -19.18
CA THR A 75 -7.79 3.62 -19.97
C THR A 75 -6.37 3.41 -20.52
N PRO A 76 -5.33 3.12 -19.70
CA PRO A 76 -3.98 2.93 -20.22
C PRO A 76 -3.88 1.73 -21.17
N THR A 77 -4.55 0.62 -20.86
CA THR A 77 -4.59 -0.56 -21.74
C THR A 77 -5.26 -0.26 -23.08
N PHE A 78 -6.34 0.52 -23.06
CA PHE A 78 -7.03 0.97 -24.27
C PHE A 78 -6.12 1.84 -25.13
N PHE A 79 -5.43 2.82 -24.54
CA PHE A 79 -4.49 3.66 -25.28
C PHE A 79 -3.35 2.84 -25.91
N ILE A 80 -2.75 1.92 -25.17
CA ILE A 80 -1.68 1.05 -25.69
C ILE A 80 -2.19 0.21 -26.86
N ALA A 81 -3.38 -0.38 -26.75
CA ALA A 81 -3.97 -1.20 -27.83
C ALA A 81 -4.24 -0.42 -29.12
N PHE A 82 -4.52 0.88 -29.04
CA PHE A 82 -4.79 1.73 -30.21
C PHE A 82 -3.53 2.34 -30.83
N TYR A 83 -2.51 2.65 -30.02
CA TYR A 83 -1.36 3.46 -30.46
C TYR A 83 -0.03 2.70 -30.57
N GLN A 84 0.11 1.49 -30.01
CA GLN A 84 1.41 0.79 -29.92
C GLN A 84 1.46 -0.56 -30.63
N ASN A 85 2.60 -0.86 -31.26
CA ASN A 85 2.99 -2.23 -31.62
C ASN A 85 3.37 -2.99 -30.34
N ILE A 86 3.08 -4.30 -30.32
CA ILE A 86 3.12 -5.25 -29.19
C ILE A 86 4.44 -5.25 -28.37
N THR A 87 5.52 -4.64 -28.89
CA THR A 87 6.85 -4.61 -28.28
C THR A 87 6.97 -3.76 -27.00
N ASP A 88 6.03 -2.86 -26.69
CA ASP A 88 6.10 -1.97 -25.52
C ASP A 88 5.28 -2.45 -24.29
N LEU A 89 4.59 -3.60 -24.38
CA LEU A 89 3.76 -4.11 -23.28
C LEU A 89 4.57 -4.51 -22.04
N THR A 90 5.82 -4.95 -22.22
CA THR A 90 6.73 -5.31 -21.12
C THR A 90 6.98 -4.11 -20.20
N GLY A 91 7.14 -2.91 -20.77
CA GLY A 91 7.39 -1.69 -20.00
C GLY A 91 6.22 -1.29 -19.09
N MET A 92 4.97 -1.63 -19.46
CA MET A 92 3.80 -1.35 -18.61
C MET A 92 3.79 -2.25 -17.36
N ASN A 93 4.11 -3.54 -17.51
CA ASN A 93 4.19 -4.45 -16.37
C ASN A 93 5.26 -4.00 -15.38
N ASP A 94 6.43 -3.62 -15.90
CA ASP A 94 7.54 -3.17 -15.06
C ASP A 94 7.23 -1.83 -14.37
N LEU A 95 6.55 -0.90 -15.07
CA LEU A 95 6.03 0.33 -14.47
C LEU A 95 5.03 0.05 -13.35
N LEU A 96 4.07 -0.85 -13.56
CA LEU A 96 3.10 -1.22 -12.52
C LEU A 96 3.80 -1.84 -11.31
N ASN A 97 4.79 -2.71 -11.53
CA ASN A 97 5.60 -3.28 -10.45
C ASN A 97 6.41 -2.20 -9.71
N ALA A 98 6.95 -1.20 -10.42
CA ALA A 98 7.67 -0.08 -9.82
C ALA A 98 6.75 0.84 -9.01
N VAL A 99 5.51 1.02 -9.45
CA VAL A 99 4.50 1.76 -8.68
C VAL A 99 4.08 0.98 -7.43
N MET A 100 3.91 -0.33 -7.54
CA MET A 100 3.58 -1.20 -6.40
C MET A 100 4.71 -1.25 -5.36
N SER A 101 5.96 -1.31 -5.81
CA SER A 101 7.14 -1.31 -4.94
C SER A 101 7.25 -0.03 -4.11
N LEU A 102 6.88 1.11 -4.69
CA LEU A 102 6.76 2.39 -3.98
C LEU A 102 5.59 2.40 -2.96
N GLN A 103 4.54 1.60 -3.13
CA GLN A 103 3.43 1.58 -2.17
C GLN A 103 3.70 0.68 -0.94
N LEU A 104 4.52 -0.36 -1.11
CA LEU A 104 4.74 -1.39 -0.09
C LEU A 104 5.27 -0.84 1.26
N PRO A 105 6.32 0.01 1.32
CA PRO A 105 6.81 0.55 2.59
C PRO A 105 5.73 1.35 3.34
N PHE A 106 4.95 2.13 2.60
CA PHE A 106 3.87 2.97 3.16
C PHE A 106 2.75 2.13 3.78
N ALA A 107 2.47 0.94 3.26
CA ALA A 107 1.49 0.02 3.85
C ALA A 107 2.08 -0.84 4.98
N LEU A 108 3.32 -1.31 4.84
CA LEU A 108 3.97 -2.23 5.78
C LEU A 108 4.35 -1.56 7.10
N ILE A 109 4.87 -0.34 7.06
CA ILE A 109 5.35 0.35 8.27
C ILE A 109 4.20 0.64 9.25
N PRO A 110 3.05 1.22 8.83
CA PRO A 110 1.93 1.45 9.72
C PRO A 110 1.32 0.16 10.25
N THR A 111 1.15 -0.85 9.39
CA THR A 111 0.56 -2.13 9.79
C THR A 111 1.44 -2.85 10.82
N LEU A 112 2.74 -2.94 10.60
CA LEU A 112 3.67 -3.54 11.57
C LEU A 112 3.63 -2.79 12.91
N THR A 113 3.63 -1.46 12.87
CA THR A 113 3.54 -0.63 14.08
C THR A 113 2.22 -0.83 14.83
N PHE A 114 1.09 -0.84 14.12
CA PHE A 114 -0.23 -1.08 14.72
C PHE A 114 -0.33 -2.49 15.32
N THR A 115 0.19 -3.50 14.64
CA THR A 115 0.15 -4.89 15.14
C THR A 115 1.07 -5.14 16.34
N SER A 116 2.13 -4.35 16.49
CA SER A 116 3.04 -4.42 17.63
C SER A 116 2.57 -3.58 18.82
N SER A 117 1.55 -2.75 18.65
CA SER A 117 1.08 -1.81 19.67
C SER A 117 0.05 -2.42 20.61
N GLN A 118 0.36 -2.43 21.91
CA GLN A 118 -0.56 -2.89 22.94
C GLN A 118 -1.78 -1.96 23.10
N ARG A 119 -1.65 -0.68 22.72
CA ARG A 119 -2.73 0.31 22.80
C ARG A 119 -3.86 0.03 21.80
N ILE A 120 -3.56 -0.56 20.65
CA ILE A 120 -4.55 -0.90 19.61
C ILE A 120 -5.01 -2.35 19.74
N MET A 121 -4.06 -3.29 19.90
CA MET A 121 -4.35 -4.72 19.81
C MET A 121 -4.68 -5.38 21.15
N GLY A 122 -4.51 -4.66 22.27
CA GLY A 122 -4.81 -5.13 23.62
C GLY A 122 -4.07 -6.44 23.94
N ASP A 123 -4.82 -7.45 24.37
CA ASP A 123 -4.30 -8.77 24.73
C ASP A 123 -3.87 -9.62 23.52
N PHE A 124 -4.23 -9.22 22.29
CA PHE A 124 -3.83 -9.89 21.04
C PHE A 124 -2.56 -9.30 20.41
N LYS A 125 -1.74 -8.60 21.20
CA LYS A 125 -0.47 -8.03 20.75
C LYS A 125 0.46 -9.12 20.20
N ASN A 126 1.12 -8.85 19.09
CA ASN A 126 2.18 -9.71 18.60
C ASN A 126 3.29 -9.90 19.65
N GLY A 127 3.68 -11.15 19.85
CA GLY A 127 4.87 -11.49 20.62
C GLY A 127 6.15 -10.92 19.98
N LEU A 128 7.19 -10.74 20.79
CA LEU A 128 8.50 -10.23 20.33
C LEU A 128 9.05 -11.06 19.16
N PHE A 129 8.84 -12.37 19.17
CA PHE A 129 9.27 -13.26 18.09
C PHE A 129 8.58 -12.95 16.76
N THR A 130 7.24 -12.82 16.75
CA THR A 130 6.47 -12.46 15.55
C THR A 130 6.85 -11.09 15.03
N ASN A 131 7.11 -10.13 15.91
CA ASN A 131 7.56 -8.79 15.52
C ASN A 131 8.96 -8.80 14.90
N ILE A 132 9.90 -9.58 15.45
CA ILE A 132 11.25 -9.73 14.86
C ILE A 132 11.16 -10.35 13.46
N ILE A 133 10.36 -11.42 13.30
CA ILE A 133 10.16 -12.07 12.00
C ILE A 133 9.51 -11.12 11.00
N ALA A 134 8.42 -10.46 11.39
CA ALA A 134 7.71 -9.53 10.51
C ALA A 134 8.58 -8.32 10.14
N SER A 135 9.38 -7.82 11.09
CA SER A 135 10.36 -6.75 10.83
C SER A 135 11.46 -7.20 9.87
N LEU A 136 12.00 -8.41 10.04
CA LEU A 136 13.02 -8.96 9.14
C LEU A 136 12.46 -9.17 7.73
N LEU A 137 11.27 -9.76 7.62
CA LEU A 137 10.59 -9.98 6.34
C LEU A 137 10.31 -8.64 5.63
N SER A 138 9.81 -7.64 6.37
CA SER A 138 9.58 -6.30 5.84
C SER A 138 10.88 -5.67 5.34
N LEU A 139 11.99 -5.81 6.06
CA LEU A 139 13.29 -5.26 5.65
C LEU A 139 13.77 -5.91 4.35
N VAL A 140 13.63 -7.23 4.21
CA VAL A 140 13.97 -7.96 2.98
C VAL A 140 13.10 -7.50 1.80
N VAL A 141 11.77 -7.43 1.98
CA VAL A 141 10.85 -7.00 0.93
C VAL A 141 11.16 -5.57 0.49
N ILE A 142 11.35 -4.64 1.43
CA ILE A 142 11.70 -3.24 1.12
C ILE A 142 13.03 -3.18 0.38
N GLY A 143 14.04 -3.94 0.81
CA GLY A 143 15.35 -3.99 0.13
C GLY A 143 15.26 -4.45 -1.32
N ILE A 144 14.53 -5.54 -1.58
CA ILE A 144 14.31 -6.06 -2.94
C ILE A 144 13.57 -5.03 -3.81
N ASN A 145 12.55 -4.39 -3.25
CA ASN A 145 11.75 -3.38 -3.95
C ASN A 145 12.57 -2.13 -4.29
N ILE A 146 13.45 -1.67 -3.40
CA ILE A 146 14.36 -0.55 -3.68
C ILE A 146 15.32 -0.92 -4.80
N TRP A 147 15.91 -2.11 -4.75
CA TRP A 147 16.80 -2.57 -5.81
C TRP A 147 16.10 -2.63 -7.17
N PHE A 148 14.88 -3.18 -7.22
CA PHE A 148 14.06 -3.21 -8.45
C PHE A 148 13.78 -1.81 -9.01
N VAL A 149 13.45 -0.84 -8.15
CA VAL A 149 13.22 0.55 -8.59
C VAL A 149 14.47 1.18 -9.19
N ILE A 150 15.64 0.96 -8.59
CA ILE A 150 16.91 1.50 -9.11
C ILE A 150 17.21 0.91 -10.50
N ASP A 151 17.02 -0.39 -10.67
CA ASP A 151 17.22 -1.09 -11.95
C ASP A 151 16.25 -0.58 -13.04
N PHE A 152 14.96 -0.46 -12.70
CA PHE A 152 13.94 0.07 -13.60
C PHE A 152 14.22 1.52 -14.02
N LEU A 153 14.59 2.39 -13.07
CA LEU A 153 15.01 3.77 -13.35
C LEU A 153 16.25 3.83 -14.25
N GLY A 154 17.22 2.94 -14.03
CA GLY A 154 18.41 2.82 -14.87
C GLY A 154 18.07 2.55 -16.33
N THR A 155 17.07 1.69 -16.56
CA THR A 155 16.60 1.28 -17.89
C THR A 155 15.80 2.38 -18.59
N ILE A 156 14.92 3.08 -17.88
CA ILE A 156 14.06 4.12 -18.46
C ILE A 156 14.81 5.43 -18.77
N LEU A 157 15.77 5.82 -17.93
CA LEU A 157 16.33 7.17 -17.96
C LEU A 157 17.46 7.39 -18.98
N ASN A 158 17.88 6.37 -19.75
CA ASN A 158 18.75 6.47 -20.94
C ASN A 158 19.90 7.52 -20.86
N GLY A 159 20.55 7.68 -19.69
CA GLY A 159 21.68 8.61 -19.52
C GLY A 159 21.32 10.11 -19.46
N GLN A 160 20.04 10.51 -19.43
CA GLN A 160 19.63 11.92 -19.32
C GLN A 160 19.83 12.44 -17.88
N TRP A 161 20.93 13.15 -17.63
CA TRP A 161 21.33 13.60 -16.29
C TRP A 161 20.25 14.39 -15.53
N TRP A 162 19.49 15.25 -16.23
CA TRP A 162 18.43 16.06 -15.61
C TRP A 162 17.27 15.20 -15.09
N ALA A 163 17.00 14.08 -15.74
CA ALA A 163 15.93 13.17 -15.36
C ALA A 163 16.34 12.36 -14.11
N TYR A 164 17.61 11.93 -14.01
CA TYR A 164 18.15 11.35 -12.77
C TYR A 164 18.09 12.34 -11.60
N LEU A 165 18.40 13.62 -11.83
CA LEU A 165 18.32 14.66 -10.80
C LEU A 165 16.87 14.81 -10.29
N LEU A 166 15.91 14.95 -11.20
CA LEU A 166 14.48 15.06 -10.85
C LEU A 166 14.01 13.84 -10.05
N VAL A 167 14.36 12.64 -10.50
CA VAL A 167 13.98 11.40 -9.82
C VAL A 167 14.65 11.28 -8.45
N CYS A 168 15.91 11.69 -8.30
CA CYS A 168 16.58 11.77 -7.00
C CYS A 168 15.87 12.73 -6.05
N VAL A 169 15.45 13.91 -6.52
CA VAL A 169 14.68 14.87 -5.70
C VAL A 169 13.35 14.26 -5.26
N CYS A 170 12.61 13.63 -6.18
CA CYS A 170 11.37 12.92 -5.85
C CYS A 170 11.61 11.77 -4.85
N ALA A 171 12.69 11.01 -5.02
CA ALA A 171 13.06 9.92 -4.12
C ALA A 171 13.41 10.44 -2.72
N ILE A 172 14.18 11.53 -2.61
CA ILE A 172 14.53 12.16 -1.33
C ILE A 172 13.26 12.64 -0.61
N LEU A 173 12.35 13.31 -1.33
CA LEU A 173 11.05 13.72 -0.77
C LEU A 173 10.24 12.52 -0.28
N TYR A 174 10.21 11.44 -1.07
CA TYR A 174 9.51 10.21 -0.72
C TYR A 174 10.12 9.52 0.53
N PHE A 175 11.44 9.33 0.58
CA PHE A 175 12.12 8.76 1.74
C PHE A 175 11.96 9.65 2.98
N SER A 176 12.05 10.98 2.83
CA SER A 176 11.79 11.92 3.91
C SER A 176 10.37 11.77 4.46
N LEU A 177 9.38 11.62 3.58
CA LEU A 177 7.98 11.38 3.96
C LEU A 177 7.80 10.04 4.68
N ILE A 178 8.45 8.97 4.22
CA ILE A 178 8.42 7.66 4.93
C ILE A 178 9.04 7.79 6.32
N VAL A 179 10.21 8.40 6.43
CA VAL A 179 10.91 8.57 7.72
C VAL A 179 10.05 9.41 8.67
N TYR A 180 9.47 10.51 8.19
CA TYR A 180 8.54 11.33 8.96
C TYR A 180 7.33 10.52 9.44
N LEU A 181 6.69 9.76 8.55
CA LEU A 181 5.53 8.92 8.89
C LEU A 181 5.91 7.84 9.92
N THR A 182 7.06 7.20 9.75
CA THR A 182 7.57 6.17 10.66
C THR A 182 7.81 6.75 12.04
N LEU A 183 8.49 7.89 12.12
CA LEU A 183 8.76 8.58 13.38
C LEU A 183 7.47 9.04 14.06
N PHE A 184 6.54 9.63 13.31
CA PHE A 184 5.23 10.03 13.84
C PHE A 184 4.46 8.84 14.42
N LEU A 185 4.42 7.71 13.70
CA LEU A 185 3.78 6.48 14.16
C LEU A 185 4.45 5.91 15.42
N VAL A 186 5.78 5.80 15.42
CA VAL A 186 6.54 5.28 16.57
C VAL A 186 6.28 6.12 17.82
N VAL A 187 6.18 7.45 17.67
CA VAL A 187 5.93 8.33 18.82
C VAL A 187 4.45 8.34 19.25
N ALA A 188 3.49 8.29 18.32
CA ALA A 188 2.07 8.20 18.64
C ALA A 188 1.71 6.95 19.48
N PHE A 189 2.51 5.87 19.37
CA PHE A 189 2.34 4.62 20.14
C PHE A 189 3.20 4.49 21.39
N GLY A 190 3.93 5.53 21.78
CA GLY A 190 4.54 5.61 23.12
C GLY A 190 5.82 4.78 23.29
N PHE A 191 6.56 4.48 22.22
CA PHE A 191 7.96 4.05 22.38
C PHE A 191 8.79 5.23 22.91
N HIS A 192 8.98 5.26 24.23
CA HIS A 192 9.72 6.31 24.96
C HIS A 192 11.21 6.47 24.54
N PHE A 193 11.71 5.64 23.63
CA PHE A 193 13.09 5.67 23.13
C PHE A 193 13.35 6.81 22.12
N CYS A 194 12.33 7.29 21.39
CA CYS A 194 12.48 8.33 20.37
C CYS A 194 12.27 9.77 20.88
N CYS A 195 11.92 9.98 22.15
CA CYS A 195 11.84 11.32 22.75
C CYS A 195 13.20 12.01 22.92
N SER A 196 14.31 11.35 22.56
CA SER A 196 15.66 11.92 22.63
C SER A 196 16.02 12.85 21.45
N LEU A 197 15.19 12.92 20.39
CA LEU A 197 15.48 13.75 19.22
C LEU A 197 14.83 15.15 19.37
N PRO A 198 15.63 16.24 19.39
CA PRO A 198 15.13 17.58 19.75
C PRO A 198 14.11 18.16 18.75
N PHE A 199 14.12 17.71 17.49
CA PHE A 199 13.22 18.18 16.44
C PHE A 199 11.75 17.75 16.63
N ILE A 200 11.53 16.65 17.36
CA ILE A 200 10.22 15.99 17.47
C ILE A 200 9.44 16.47 18.71
N SER A 201 10.14 16.87 19.77
CA SER A 201 9.56 17.36 21.04
C SER A 201 8.59 18.54 20.84
N GLN A 202 8.93 19.46 19.94
CA GLN A 202 8.17 20.70 19.75
C GLN A 202 6.81 20.48 19.05
N HIS A 203 6.73 19.51 18.13
CA HIS A 203 5.49 19.18 17.41
C HIS A 203 4.54 18.28 18.22
N LEU A 204 5.05 17.47 19.15
CA LEU A 204 4.24 16.56 19.97
C LEU A 204 3.54 17.23 21.13
N SER A 205 4.14 18.27 21.71
CA SER A 205 3.54 18.99 22.84
C SER A 205 2.17 19.58 22.45
N THR A 206 2.04 20.08 21.22
CA THR A 206 0.78 20.64 20.71
C THR A 206 -0.27 19.58 20.39
N ALA A 207 0.13 18.46 19.76
CA ALA A 207 -0.81 17.39 19.39
C ALA A 207 -1.34 16.60 20.62
N THR A 208 -0.48 16.37 21.61
CA THR A 208 -0.85 15.66 22.85
C THR A 208 -1.76 16.51 23.74
N TYR A 209 -1.55 17.83 23.75
CA TYR A 209 -2.41 18.78 24.47
C TYR A 209 -3.83 18.83 23.90
N GLN A 210 -3.99 18.81 22.56
CA GLN A 210 -5.32 18.84 21.94
C GLN A 210 -6.13 17.56 22.17
N LEU A 211 -5.48 16.39 22.24
CA LEU A 211 -6.15 15.12 22.56
C LEU A 211 -6.59 15.07 24.03
N SER A 212 -5.83 15.64 24.97
CA SER A 212 -6.20 15.70 26.39
C SER A 212 -7.37 16.66 26.64
N VAL A 213 -7.37 17.83 26.00
CA VAL A 213 -8.42 18.84 26.18
C VAL A 213 -9.75 18.40 25.54
N GLY A 214 -9.70 17.63 24.44
CA GLY A 214 -10.88 17.05 23.82
C GLY A 214 -11.56 15.98 24.68
N ASP A 215 -10.80 15.17 25.41
CA ASP A 215 -11.36 14.14 26.30
C ASP A 215 -11.97 14.75 27.57
N ASP A 216 -11.34 15.77 28.15
CA ASP A 216 -11.86 16.46 29.36
C ASP A 216 -13.17 17.20 29.09
N THR A 217 -13.29 17.90 27.95
CA THR A 217 -14.53 18.62 27.59
C THR A 217 -15.69 17.68 27.28
N THR A 218 -15.41 16.51 26.70
CA THR A 218 -16.43 15.51 26.40
C THR A 218 -16.91 14.77 27.65
N ASN A 219 -16.01 14.51 28.61
CA ASN A 219 -16.37 13.89 29.89
C ASN A 219 -17.13 14.86 30.82
N LEU A 220 -16.81 16.16 30.81
CA LEU A 220 -17.54 17.18 31.57
C LEU A 220 -19.00 17.33 31.10
N ASN A 221 -19.22 17.39 29.77
CA ASN A 221 -20.59 17.47 29.22
C ASN A 221 -21.40 16.21 29.52
N ARG A 222 -20.77 15.03 29.44
CA ARG A 222 -21.42 13.76 29.76
C ARG A 222 -21.78 13.62 31.24
N SER A 223 -20.95 14.14 32.15
CA SER A 223 -21.28 14.19 33.58
C SER A 223 -22.38 15.19 33.92
N GLN A 224 -22.47 16.32 33.20
CA GLN A 224 -23.58 17.27 33.36
C GLN A 224 -24.91 16.73 32.83
N ASP A 225 -24.92 16.02 31.70
CA ASP A 225 -26.14 15.40 31.18
C ASP A 225 -26.68 14.30 32.10
N ILE A 226 -25.80 13.44 32.64
CA ILE A 226 -26.19 12.37 33.58
C ILE A 226 -26.72 12.94 34.90
N SER A 227 -26.20 14.08 35.38
CA SER A 227 -26.68 14.72 36.61
C SER A 227 -27.98 15.51 36.42
N MET A 228 -28.35 15.88 35.19
CA MET A 228 -29.68 16.41 34.85
C MET A 228 -30.74 15.31 34.71
N GLU A 229 -30.38 14.13 34.18
CA GLU A 229 -31.31 12.99 34.06
C GLU A 229 -31.71 12.37 35.41
N LEU A 230 -30.85 12.46 36.42
CA LEU A 230 -31.10 11.94 37.78
C LEU A 230 -31.91 12.89 38.69
N ASN A 231 -32.14 14.14 38.26
CA ASN A 231 -32.87 15.16 39.02
C ASN A 231 -34.29 15.43 38.50
N HIS A 232 -34.79 14.56 37.61
CA HIS A 232 -36.13 14.66 37.02
C HIS A 232 -36.95 13.38 37.22
#